data_AF-A0A966F8R1-F1
#
_entry.id   AF-A0A966F8R1-F1
#
_cell.length_a   1.000
_cell.length_b   1.000
_cell.length_c   1.000
_cell.angle_alpha   90.00
_cell.angle_beta   90.00
_cell.angle_gamma   90.00
#
_symmetry.space_group_name_H-M   'P 1'
#
loop_
_entity.id
_entity.type
_entity.pdbx_description
1 polymer ?
#
loop_
_entity_poly.entity_id
_entity_poly.type
_entity_poly.pdbx_seq_one_letter_code
_entity_poly.pdbx_strand_id
1 'polypeptide(L)' 'MNTEVTSRTLPEAILAAIRAALAEDIGAGDATTNSIVPPEATMSGRIIAKQEGIVAGLDVAAATFSLL' A
#
# COMPACT_ATOMS: atom_id res chain seq x y z
N MET A 1 -10.94 -8.30 22.14
CA MET A 1 -11.11 -9.07 20.88
C MET A 1 -9.75 -9.10 20.22
N ASN A 2 -9.05 -10.22 20.35
CA ASN A 2 -7.72 -10.40 19.77
C ASN A 2 -7.91 -10.85 18.31
N THR A 3 -7.71 -9.94 17.37
CA THR A 3 -7.44 -10.33 15.99
C THR A 3 -5.95 -10.62 15.89
N GLU A 4 -5.58 -11.90 15.99
CA GLU A 4 -4.28 -12.37 15.52
C GLU A 4 -4.18 -12.03 14.03
N VAL A 5 -3.52 -10.92 13.72
CA VAL A 5 -2.98 -10.68 12.38
C VAL A 5 -1.88 -11.72 12.22
N THR A 6 -2.26 -12.90 11.72
CA THR A 6 -1.35 -13.97 11.38
C THR A 6 -0.34 -13.40 10.39
N SER A 7 0.92 -13.28 10.82
CA SER A 7 2.05 -12.90 9.98
C SER A 7 2.23 -13.97 8.89
N ARG A 8 1.48 -13.84 7.79
CA ARG A 8 1.71 -14.58 6.56
C ARG A 8 2.73 -13.81 5.74
N THR A 9 3.88 -14.45 5.51
CA THR A 9 4.85 -13.95 4.55
C THR A 9 4.26 -14.08 3.14
N LEU A 10 4.19 -12.96 2.41
CA LEU A 10 3.78 -12.97 1.01
C LEU A 10 4.79 -13.74 0.15
N PRO A 11 4.35 -14.46 -0.90
CA PRO A 11 5.26 -15.07 -1.86
C PRO A 11 6.16 -14.02 -2.52
N GLU A 12 7.42 -14.39 -2.79
CA GLU A 12 8.39 -13.49 -3.40
C GLU A 12 7.91 -12.94 -4.75
N ALA A 13 7.19 -13.74 -5.53
CA ALA A 13 6.59 -13.30 -6.79
C ALA A 13 5.61 -12.12 -6.61
N ILE A 14 4.86 -12.10 -5.50
CA ILE A 14 3.95 -11.01 -5.17
C ILE A 14 4.74 -9.78 -4.74
N LEU A 15 5.77 -9.93 -3.91
CA LEU A 15 6.63 -8.82 -3.50
C LEU A 15 7.35 -8.19 -4.70
N ALA A 16 7.80 -9.00 -5.65
CA ALA A 16 8.38 -8.53 -6.89
C ALA A 16 7.37 -7.74 -7.75
N ALA A 17 6.13 -8.21 -7.83
CA ALA A 17 5.06 -7.49 -8.53
C ALA A 17 4.74 -6.14 -7.87
N ILE A 18 4.68 -6.08 -6.53
CA ILE A 18 4.48 -4.82 -5.79
C ILE A 18 5.62 -3.83 -6.10
N ARG A 19 6.87 -4.27 -6.01
CA ARG A 19 8.03 -3.41 -6.31
C ARG A 19 8.03 -2.90 -7.75
N ALA A 20 7.66 -3.76 -8.71
CA ALA A 20 7.55 -3.37 -10.11
C ALA A 20 6.46 -2.30 -10.30
N ALA A 21 5.29 -2.47 -9.69
CA ALA A 21 4.19 -1.50 -9.75
C ALA A 21 4.58 -0.15 -9.10
N LEU A 22 5.24 -0.18 -7.94
CA LEU A 22 5.74 1.04 -7.30
C LEU A 22 6.78 1.77 -8.14
N ALA A 23 7.71 1.03 -8.76
CA ALA A 23 8.72 1.62 -9.64
C ALA A 23 8.11 2.23 -10.91
N GLU A 24 7.07 1.61 -11.46
CA GLU A 24 6.31 2.13 -12.59
C GLU A 24 5.57 3.43 -12.24
N ASP A 25 4.83 3.45 -11.13
CA ASP A 25 3.96 4.57 -10.75
C ASP A 25 4.74 5.77 -10.20
N ILE A 26 5.76 5.54 -9.36
CA ILE A 26 6.55 6.61 -8.72
C ILE A 26 7.69 7.07 -9.62
N GLY A 27 8.39 6.15 -10.30
CA GLY A 27 9.53 6.48 -11.16
C GLY A 27 10.56 7.39 -10.49
N ALA A 28 10.69 8.63 -11.00
CA ALA A 28 11.62 9.64 -10.47
C ALA A 28 11.10 10.41 -9.25
N GLY A 29 9.85 10.17 -8.82
CA GLY A 29 9.17 10.79 -7.68
C GLY A 29 7.75 11.25 -8.02
N ASP A 30 6.96 11.55 -6.99
CA ASP A 30 5.59 12.09 -7.13
C ASP A 30 5.61 13.62 -7.17
N ALA A 31 5.62 14.18 -8.38
CA ALA A 31 5.72 15.63 -8.58
C ALA A 31 4.59 16.43 -7.91
N THR A 32 3.37 15.88 -7.88
CA THR A 32 2.23 16.58 -7.27
C THR A 32 2.40 16.61 -5.77
N THR A 33 2.56 15.45 -5.14
CA THR A 33 2.76 15.34 -3.68
C THR A 33 3.95 16.17 -3.22
N ASN A 34 5.09 16.05 -3.88
CA ASN A 34 6.32 16.78 -3.54
C ASN A 34 6.18 18.31 -3.65
N SER A 35 5.24 18.81 -4.46
CA SER A 35 5.04 20.25 -4.67
C SER A 35 4.09 20.91 -3.68
N ILE A 36 3.18 20.15 -3.04
CA ILE A 36 2.10 20.72 -2.21
C ILE A 36 1.99 20.12 -0.82
N VAL A 37 2.58 18.95 -0.55
CA VAL A 37 2.50 18.28 0.75
C VAL A 37 3.79 18.55 1.54
N PRO A 38 3.71 19.13 2.75
CA PRO A 38 4.88 19.30 3.61
C PRO A 38 5.51 17.95 3.99
N PRO A 39 6.86 17.82 4.01
CA PRO A 39 7.54 16.57 4.35
C PRO A 39 7.18 15.99 5.73
N GLU A 40 6.84 16.84 6.68
CA GLU A 40 6.47 16.49 8.05
C GLU A 40 4.97 16.20 8.24
N ALA A 41 4.17 16.32 7.18
CA ALA A 41 2.73 16.12 7.26
C ALA A 41 2.39 14.67 7.62
N THR A 42 1.56 14.49 8.65
CA THR A 42 0.97 13.18 9.00
C THR A 42 -0.49 13.18 8.58
N MET A 43 -0.91 12.13 7.88
CA MET A 43 -2.25 12.01 7.30
C MET A 43 -2.88 10.66 7.63
N SER A 44 -4.21 10.59 7.60
CA SER A 44 -4.97 9.34 7.74
C SER A 44 -5.85 9.13 6.52
N GLY A 45 -5.79 7.94 5.90
CA GLY A 45 -6.65 7.53 4.79
C GLY A 45 -7.64 6.43 5.19
N ARG A 46 -8.70 6.27 4.39
CA ARG A 46 -9.64 5.14 4.50
C ARG A 46 -9.89 4.53 3.13
N ILE A 47 -9.75 3.22 3.01
CA ILE A 47 -10.17 2.46 1.83
C ILE A 47 -11.64 2.10 2.02
N ILE A 48 -12.52 2.58 1.13
CA ILE A 48 -13.98 2.39 1.22
C ILE A 48 -14.44 1.54 0.04
N ALA A 49 -15.06 0.39 0.33
CA ALA A 49 -15.73 -0.41 -0.69
C ALA A 49 -16.96 0.34 -1.21
N LYS A 50 -17.03 0.57 -2.53
CA LYS A 50 -18.12 1.33 -3.18
C LYS A 50 -19.21 0.43 -3.77
N GLN A 51 -19.11 -0.87 -3.56
CA GLN A 51 -20.04 -1.89 -4.02
C GLN A 51 -19.90 -3.15 -3.15
N GLU A 52 -20.91 -4.03 -3.20
CA GLU A 52 -20.86 -5.32 -2.52
C GLU A 52 -19.77 -6.22 -3.10
N GLY A 53 -19.13 -7.03 -2.25
CA GLY A 53 -18.07 -7.93 -2.68
C GLY A 53 -17.37 -8.65 -1.52
N ILE A 54 -16.32 -9.40 -1.85
CA ILE A 54 -15.47 -10.11 -0.90
C ILE A 54 -14.15 -9.34 -0.76
N VAL A 55 -13.75 -9.05 0.48
CA VAL A 55 -12.46 -8.41 0.78
C VAL A 55 -11.33 -9.43 0.62
N ALA A 56 -10.34 -9.11 -0.21
CA ALA A 56 -9.14 -9.92 -0.43
C ALA A 56 -7.91 -9.02 -0.66
N GLY A 57 -6.71 -9.54 -0.42
CA GLY A 57 -5.45 -8.83 -0.68
C GLY A 57 -5.05 -7.76 0.34
N LEU A 58 -5.55 -7.83 1.58
CA LEU A 58 -5.19 -6.88 2.65
C LEU A 58 -3.70 -6.96 3.02
N ASP A 59 -3.11 -8.15 2.94
CA ASP A 59 -1.68 -8.40 3.11
C ASP A 59 -0.84 -7.76 2.01
N VAL A 60 -1.29 -7.86 0.75
CA VAL A 60 -0.68 -7.16 -0.40
C VAL A 60 -0.73 -5.65 -0.18
N ALA A 61 -1.90 -5.10 0.18
CA ALA A 61 -2.04 -3.68 0.46
C ALA A 61 -1.11 -3.21 1.60
N ALA A 62 -1.05 -3.95 2.71
CA ALA A 62 -0.15 -3.64 3.82
C ALA A 62 1.33 -3.68 3.40
N ALA A 63 1.72 -4.66 2.58
CA ALA A 63 3.08 -4.77 2.06
C ALA A 63 3.44 -3.59 1.14
N THR A 64 2.52 -3.10 0.31
CA THR A 64 2.75 -1.90 -0.52
C THR A 64 3.15 -0.69 0.31
N PHE A 65 2.47 -0.43 1.43
CA PHE A 65 2.84 0.67 2.34
C PHE A 65 4.13 0.41 3.13
N SER A 66 4.47 -0.85 3.38
CA SER A 66 5.66 -1.22 4.17
C SER A 66 6.96 -1.22 3.35
N LEU A 67 6.86 -1.21 2.02
CA LEU A 67 8.00 -1.23 1.08
C LEU A 67 8.38 0.16 0.56
N LEU A 68 7.65 1.20 0.96
CA LEU A 68 7.91 2.61 0.64
C LEU A 68 8.83 3.26 1.69
#